data_AF-A0A960A781-F1
#
_entry.id   AF-A0A960A781-F1
#
_cell.length_a   1.000
_cell.length_b   1.000
_cell.length_c   1.000
_cell.angle_alpha   90.00
_cell.angle_beta   90.00
_cell.angle_gamma   90.00
#
_symmetry.space_group_name_H-M   'P 1'
#
loop_
_entity.id
_entity.type
_entity.pdbx_description
1 polymer ?
#
loop_
_entity_poly.entity_id
_entity_poly.type
_entity_poly.pdbx_seq_one_letter_code
_entity_poly.pdbx_strand_id
1 'polypeptide(L)'
;MSTVQSTPPTQSTSSAGYKPSFLKRSQLWLASHFSIFAAVAVLLYLFLPVAYVFVFSFNDHGKTNIVWRSFTWKHWQDPCRVPGACDSLVVSLEVAIIATVVSCIIGTLMALALVRYQFRGKDASNMLIFVPMATPEIVMGASLLTIFVQGFANIGLDL
;
A
#
# COMPACT_ATOMS: atom_id res chain seq x y z
N MET A 1 -72.82 -29.56 -45.59
CA MET A 1 -71.89 -28.81 -46.45
C MET A 1 -70.67 -28.50 -45.60
N SER A 2 -69.65 -29.33 -45.76
CA SER A 2 -68.45 -29.46 -44.94
C SER A 2 -67.30 -28.68 -45.57
N THR A 3 -66.89 -27.58 -44.96
CA THR A 3 -65.71 -26.82 -45.38
C THR A 3 -64.58 -27.05 -44.37
N VAL A 4 -63.79 -28.07 -44.73
CA VAL A 4 -62.42 -28.42 -44.36
C VAL A 4 -61.68 -27.43 -43.45
N GLN A 5 -61.44 -27.87 -42.22
CA GLN A 5 -60.58 -27.24 -41.23
C GLN A 5 -59.13 -27.67 -41.48
N SER A 6 -58.32 -26.78 -42.05
CA SER A 6 -56.89 -27.01 -42.27
C SER A 6 -56.13 -26.83 -40.95
N THR A 7 -55.69 -27.95 -40.37
CA THR A 7 -54.70 -27.99 -39.28
C THR A 7 -53.35 -27.39 -39.72
N PRO A 8 -52.75 -26.46 -38.97
CA PRO A 8 -51.37 -26.03 -39.23
C PRO A 8 -50.37 -27.11 -38.78
N PRO A 9 -49.21 -27.25 -39.45
CA PRO A 9 -48.24 -28.29 -39.15
C PRO A 9 -47.54 -28.04 -37.80
N THR A 10 -47.40 -29.12 -37.03
CA THR A 10 -46.60 -29.24 -35.82
C THR A 10 -45.13 -28.88 -36.12
N GLN A 11 -44.76 -27.61 -35.90
CA GLN A 11 -43.36 -27.20 -35.96
C GLN A 11 -42.67 -27.64 -34.67
N SER A 12 -41.98 -28.77 -34.77
CA SER A 12 -40.99 -29.21 -33.79
C SER A 12 -40.05 -28.05 -33.47
N THR A 13 -40.11 -27.55 -32.25
CA THR A 13 -39.14 -26.61 -31.69
C THR A 13 -37.79 -27.30 -31.56
N SER A 14 -37.08 -27.39 -32.68
CA SER A 14 -35.65 -27.70 -32.69
C SER A 14 -34.94 -26.54 -32.00
N SER A 15 -34.77 -26.63 -30.68
CA SER A 15 -33.79 -25.85 -29.94
C SER A 15 -32.40 -26.28 -30.44
N ALA A 16 -31.99 -25.74 -31.59
CA ALA A 16 -30.66 -25.88 -32.12
C ALA A 16 -29.72 -25.18 -31.13
N GLY A 17 -29.18 -25.98 -30.21
CA GLY A 17 -28.27 -25.50 -29.17
C GLY A 17 -27.09 -24.80 -29.83
N TYR A 18 -26.98 -23.49 -29.57
CA TYR A 18 -25.77 -22.74 -29.85
C TYR A 18 -24.65 -23.35 -29.00
N LYS A 19 -23.83 -24.21 -29.61
CA LYS A 19 -22.57 -24.67 -29.04
C LYS A 19 -21.50 -23.66 -29.46
N PRO A 20 -21.09 -22.72 -28.60
CA PRO A 20 -19.99 -21.82 -28.95
C PRO A 20 -18.75 -22.67 -29.25
N SER A 21 -18.08 -22.35 -30.35
CA SER A 21 -16.84 -23.01 -30.74
C SER A 21 -15.79 -22.87 -29.63
N PHE A 22 -14.99 -23.92 -29.43
CA PHE A 22 -13.97 -24.00 -28.38
C PHE A 22 -13.00 -22.80 -28.42
N LEU A 23 -12.71 -22.30 -29.62
CA LEU A 23 -11.87 -21.13 -29.88
C LEU A 23 -12.48 -19.81 -29.39
N LYS A 24 -13.80 -19.63 -29.46
CA LYS A 24 -14.45 -18.41 -28.94
C LYS A 24 -14.51 -18.43 -27.42
N ARG A 25 -14.63 -19.62 -26.83
CA ARG A 25 -14.67 -19.84 -25.37
C ARG A 25 -13.33 -19.55 -24.70
N SER A 26 -12.20 -19.92 -25.33
CA SER A 26 -10.86 -19.57 -24.84
C SER A 26 -10.57 -18.08 -24.96
N GLN A 27 -11.02 -17.42 -26.04
CA GLN A 27 -10.83 -15.99 -26.25
C GLN A 27 -11.66 -15.12 -25.27
N LEU A 28 -12.89 -15.54 -24.95
CA LEU A 28 -13.72 -14.93 -23.89
C LEU A 28 -13.13 -15.17 -22.50
N TRP A 29 -12.54 -16.35 -22.25
CA TRP A 29 -11.85 -16.65 -21.01
C TRP A 29 -10.58 -15.80 -20.85
N LEU A 30 -9.76 -15.66 -21.89
CA LEU A 30 -8.58 -14.78 -21.93
C LEU A 30 -8.96 -13.30 -21.78
N ALA A 31 -10.01 -12.82 -22.46
CA ALA A 31 -10.47 -11.44 -22.31
C ALA A 31 -10.99 -11.14 -20.89
N SER A 32 -11.65 -12.12 -20.25
CA SER A 32 -12.11 -12.01 -18.86
C SER A 32 -10.98 -12.12 -17.83
N HIS A 33 -9.92 -12.87 -18.11
CA HIS A 33 -8.78 -13.07 -17.19
C HIS A 33 -7.62 -12.11 -17.47
N PHE A 34 -7.66 -11.34 -18.56
CA PHE A 34 -6.65 -10.33 -18.90
C PHE A 34 -6.42 -9.34 -17.76
N SER A 35 -7.49 -8.88 -17.10
CA SER A 35 -7.39 -8.00 -15.92
C SER A 35 -6.68 -8.66 -14.74
N ILE A 36 -6.86 -9.97 -14.54
CA ILE A 36 -6.19 -10.72 -13.47
C ILE A 36 -4.70 -10.91 -13.82
N PHE A 37 -4.38 -11.26 -15.06
CA PHE A 37 -2.99 -11.35 -15.51
C PHE A 37 -2.27 -10.01 -15.42
N ALA A 38 -2.92 -8.91 -15.80
CA ALA A 38 -2.39 -7.56 -15.65
C ALA A 38 -2.19 -7.19 -14.17
N ALA A 39 -3.16 -7.48 -13.30
CA ALA A 39 -3.04 -7.24 -11.86
C ALA A 39 -1.87 -8.04 -11.24
N VAL A 40 -1.71 -9.31 -11.61
CA VAL A 40 -0.59 -10.16 -11.16
C VAL A 40 0.74 -9.64 -11.69
N ALA A 41 0.82 -9.21 -12.95
CA ALA A 41 2.05 -8.63 -13.51
C ALA A 41 2.46 -7.33 -12.79
N VAL A 42 1.50 -6.45 -12.49
CA VAL A 42 1.74 -5.22 -11.71
C VAL A 42 2.19 -5.56 -10.29
N LEU A 43 1.54 -6.55 -9.65
CA LEU A 43 1.94 -7.03 -8.33
C LEU A 43 3.39 -7.54 -8.36
N LEU A 44 3.73 -8.43 -9.30
CA LEU A 44 5.10 -8.96 -9.45
C LEU A 44 6.12 -7.84 -9.67
N TYR A 45 5.78 -6.84 -10.49
CA TYR A 45 6.64 -5.68 -10.71
C TYR A 45 6.87 -4.87 -9.42
N LEU A 46 5.83 -4.66 -8.60
CA LEU A 46 5.94 -3.99 -7.31
C LEU A 46 6.78 -4.77 -6.30
N PHE A 47 6.70 -6.10 -6.33
CA PHE A 47 7.49 -6.98 -5.46
C PHE A 47 8.93 -7.18 -5.94
N LEU A 48 9.26 -6.84 -7.19
CA LEU A 48 10.60 -6.99 -7.76
C LEU A 48 11.70 -6.30 -6.93
N PRO A 49 11.58 -5.02 -6.51
CA PRO A 49 12.59 -4.40 -5.65
C PRO A 49 12.69 -5.04 -4.26
N VAL A 50 11.57 -5.51 -3.70
CA VAL A 50 11.55 -6.21 -2.41
C VAL A 50 12.29 -7.55 -2.53
N ALA A 51 12.02 -8.30 -3.59
CA ALA A 51 12.71 -9.54 -3.91
C ALA A 51 14.21 -9.31 -4.16
N TYR A 52 14.58 -8.21 -4.83
CA TYR A 52 15.97 -7.82 -5.01
C TYR A 52 16.68 -7.59 -3.67
N VAL A 53 16.10 -6.78 -2.78
CA VAL A 53 16.65 -6.54 -1.43
C VAL A 53 16.73 -7.84 -0.63
N PHE A 54 15.72 -8.72 -0.75
CA PHE A 54 15.70 -10.01 -0.09
C PHE A 54 16.86 -10.92 -0.56
N VAL A 55 17.09 -11.03 -1.86
CA VAL A 55 18.21 -11.81 -2.41
C VAL A 55 19.55 -11.21 -1.97
N PHE A 56 19.69 -9.89 -2.03
CA PHE A 56 20.90 -9.18 -1.59
C PHE A 56 21.12 -9.20 -0.07
N SER A 57 20.12 -9.54 0.74
CA SER A 57 20.26 -9.75 2.19
C SER A 57 21.17 -10.95 2.51
N PHE A 58 21.23 -11.93 1.62
CA PHE A 58 22.10 -13.11 1.74
C PHE A 58 23.50 -12.92 1.14
N ASN A 59 23.81 -11.74 0.60
CA ASN A 59 25.13 -11.45 0.05
C ASN A 59 26.11 -11.08 1.17
N ASP A 60 27.30 -11.70 1.19
CA ASP A 60 28.39 -11.35 2.11
C ASP A 60 29.00 -10.00 1.70
N HIS A 61 28.44 -8.94 2.28
CA HIS A 61 28.80 -7.57 1.97
C HIS A 61 29.94 -7.11 2.86
N GLY A 62 31.04 -6.69 2.23
CA GLY A 62 32.07 -5.89 2.88
C GLY A 62 31.57 -4.46 3.11
N LYS A 63 32.32 -3.45 2.66
CA LYS A 63 31.88 -2.05 2.76
C LYS A 63 30.82 -1.65 1.71
N THR A 64 30.50 -2.52 0.75
CA THR A 64 29.73 -2.16 -0.43
C THR A 64 28.93 -3.35 -0.95
N ASN A 65 27.61 -3.23 -1.01
CA ASN A 65 26.68 -4.30 -1.40
C ASN A 65 26.23 -4.20 -2.88
N ILE A 66 27.15 -3.85 -3.78
CA ILE A 66 26.83 -3.66 -5.23
C ILE A 66 27.29 -4.89 -6.05
N VAL A 67 28.19 -5.71 -5.52
CA VAL A 67 28.74 -6.90 -6.20
C VAL A 67 28.39 -8.14 -5.39
N TRP A 68 27.77 -9.13 -6.06
CA TRP A 68 27.52 -10.44 -5.48
C TRP A 68 28.86 -11.14 -5.25
N ARG A 69 29.23 -11.40 -3.98
CA ARG A 69 30.50 -12.04 -3.64
C ARG A 69 30.31 -13.49 -3.24
N SER A 70 29.44 -13.77 -2.27
CA SER A 70 29.21 -15.12 -1.74
C SER A 70 27.90 -15.16 -0.95
N PHE A 71 27.28 -16.34 -0.92
CA PHE A 71 26.06 -16.58 -0.15
C PHE A 71 26.40 -16.81 1.32
N THR A 72 25.82 -16.00 2.23
CA THR A 72 26.05 -16.09 3.67
C THR A 72 24.74 -16.00 4.45
N TRP A 73 24.67 -16.79 5.53
CA TRP A 73 23.56 -16.76 6.51
C TRP A 73 23.94 -16.02 7.80
N LYS A 74 25.19 -15.54 7.90
CA LYS A 74 25.73 -14.97 9.15
C LYS A 74 24.96 -13.72 9.60
N HIS A 75 24.43 -12.92 8.67
CA HIS A 75 23.65 -11.72 8.99
C HIS A 75 22.31 -12.02 9.67
N TRP A 76 21.73 -13.19 9.41
CA TRP A 76 20.48 -13.63 10.03
C TRP A 76 20.71 -14.31 11.39
N GLN A 77 21.91 -14.81 11.65
CA GLN A 77 22.26 -15.47 12.92
C GLN A 77 22.54 -14.46 14.04
N ASP A 78 23.28 -13.38 13.74
CA ASP A 78 23.60 -12.33 14.71
C ASP A 78 23.20 -10.94 14.20
N PRO A 79 21.89 -10.61 14.12
CA PRO A 79 21.43 -9.29 13.66
C PRO A 79 21.90 -8.15 14.58
N CYS A 80 22.17 -8.44 15.85
CA CYS A 80 22.73 -7.46 16.81
C CYS A 80 24.26 -7.32 16.72
N ARG A 81 24.95 -7.98 15.78
CA ARG A 81 26.41 -7.86 15.61
C ARG A 81 26.86 -6.46 15.23
N VAL A 82 25.98 -5.69 14.61
CA VAL A 82 26.24 -4.28 14.26
C VAL A 82 26.00 -3.43 15.52
N PRO A 83 27.01 -2.67 15.99
CA PRO A 83 26.87 -1.85 17.18
C PRO A 83 25.73 -0.84 16.99
N GLY A 84 24.80 -0.82 17.95
CA GLY A 84 23.64 0.06 17.96
C GLY A 84 22.45 -0.38 17.09
N ALA A 85 22.53 -1.49 16.35
CA ALA A 85 21.40 -1.96 15.52
C ALA A 85 20.18 -2.34 16.37
N CYS A 86 20.40 -3.13 17.43
CA CYS A 86 19.31 -3.55 18.31
C CYS A 86 18.81 -2.41 19.21
N ASP A 87 19.69 -1.53 19.68
CA ASP A 87 19.27 -0.34 20.45
C ASP A 87 18.41 0.61 19.61
N SER A 88 18.80 0.85 18.35
CA SER A 88 18.03 1.71 17.43
C SER A 88 16.65 1.13 17.12
N LEU A 89 16.52 -0.20 17.03
CA LEU A 89 15.24 -0.87 16.83
C LEU A 89 14.31 -0.68 18.02
N VAL A 90 14.82 -0.81 19.25
CA VAL A 90 14.02 -0.63 20.47
C VAL A 90 13.54 0.83 20.56
N VAL A 91 14.45 1.79 20.38
CA VAL A 91 14.08 3.22 20.40
C VAL A 91 13.04 3.55 19.34
N SER A 92 13.19 3.04 18.12
CA SER A 92 12.22 3.26 17.03
C SER A 92 10.85 2.67 17.37
N LEU A 93 10.82 1.47 17.96
CA LEU A 93 9.57 0.81 18.33
C LEU A 93 8.85 1.54 19.48
N GLU A 94 9.59 1.96 20.50
CA GLU A 94 9.05 2.73 21.62
C GLU A 94 8.42 4.05 21.14
N VAL A 95 9.16 4.81 20.33
CA VAL A 95 8.67 6.07 19.75
C VAL A 95 7.47 5.82 18.85
N ALA A 96 7.48 4.78 18.02
CA ALA A 96 6.37 4.46 17.13
C ALA A 96 5.09 4.14 17.90
N ILE A 97 5.17 3.38 19.00
CA ILE A 97 4.01 3.03 19.83
C ILE A 97 3.43 4.28 20.49
N ILE A 98 4.28 5.08 21.14
CA ILE A 98 3.84 6.31 21.81
C ILE A 98 3.21 7.28 20.80
N ALA A 99 3.86 7.49 19.66
CA ALA A 99 3.37 8.37 18.59
C ALA A 99 2.03 7.88 18.03
N THR A 100 1.87 6.57 17.82
CA THR A 100 0.61 5.99 17.31
C THR A 100 -0.53 6.19 18.30
N VAL A 101 -0.31 5.92 19.59
CA VAL A 101 -1.34 6.09 20.62
C VAL A 101 -1.79 7.55 20.72
N VAL A 102 -0.83 8.47 20.81
CA VAL A 102 -1.12 9.91 20.90
C VAL A 102 -1.83 10.41 19.65
N SER A 103 -1.36 10.02 18.46
CA SER A 103 -1.97 10.39 17.17
C SER A 103 -3.39 9.84 17.03
N CYS A 104 -3.64 8.58 17.42
CA CYS A 104 -4.99 8.00 17.40
C CYS A 104 -5.94 8.74 18.35
N ILE A 105 -5.51 9.09 19.56
CA ILE A 105 -6.37 9.80 20.52
C ILE A 105 -6.72 11.19 19.97
N ILE A 106 -5.73 11.97 19.53
CA ILE A 106 -5.97 13.32 19.01
C ILE A 106 -6.81 13.27 17.72
N GLY A 107 -6.47 12.37 16.80
CA GLY A 107 -7.15 12.20 15.53
C GLY A 107 -8.61 11.76 15.70
N THR A 108 -8.89 10.82 16.60
CA THR A 108 -10.26 10.38 16.89
C THR A 108 -11.08 11.49 17.55
N LEU A 109 -10.52 12.23 18.51
CA LEU A 109 -11.18 13.39 19.12
C LEU A 109 -11.48 14.49 18.09
N MET A 110 -10.53 14.80 17.20
CA MET A 110 -10.72 15.76 16.10
C MET A 110 -11.82 15.30 15.14
N ALA A 111 -11.80 14.03 14.73
CA ALA A 111 -12.81 13.48 13.84
C ALA A 111 -14.22 13.54 14.46
N LEU A 112 -14.36 13.18 15.74
CA LEU A 112 -15.63 13.27 16.47
C LEU A 112 -16.12 14.72 16.61
N ALA A 113 -15.22 15.67 16.86
CA ALA A 113 -15.56 17.09 16.96
C ALA A 113 -16.11 17.64 15.63
N LEU A 114 -15.46 17.32 14.51
CA LEU A 114 -15.85 17.82 13.18
C LEU A 114 -17.17 17.23 12.66
N VAL A 115 -17.47 15.98 13.02
CA VAL A 115 -18.71 15.30 12.62
C VAL A 115 -19.88 15.75 13.47
N ARG A 116 -19.70 15.85 14.80
CA ARG A 116 -20.82 16.08 15.73
C ARG A 116 -21.15 17.55 15.97
N TYR A 117 -20.21 18.47 15.79
CA TYR A 117 -20.44 19.89 16.02
C TYR A 117 -20.39 20.72 14.73
N GLN A 118 -21.45 21.50 14.50
CA GLN A 118 -21.55 22.47 13.41
C GLN A 118 -21.03 23.84 13.90
N PHE A 119 -19.72 24.01 14.00
CA PHE A 119 -19.09 25.29 14.38
C PHE A 119 -18.82 26.19 13.16
N ARG A 120 -18.92 27.51 13.33
CA ARG A 120 -18.61 28.53 12.29
C ARG A 120 -17.16 28.49 11.77
N GLY A 121 -16.25 27.80 12.47
CA GLY A 121 -14.84 27.59 12.07
C GLY A 121 -14.52 26.22 11.45
N LYS A 122 -15.53 25.45 11.06
CA LYS A 122 -15.36 24.10 10.50
C LYS A 122 -14.55 24.09 9.20
N ASP A 123 -14.75 25.07 8.32
CA ASP A 123 -13.99 25.19 7.07
C ASP A 123 -12.51 25.53 7.32
N ALA A 124 -12.22 26.40 8.28
CA ALA A 124 -10.84 26.70 8.68
C ALA A 124 -10.14 25.46 9.25
N SER A 125 -10.86 24.65 10.04
CA SER A 125 -10.33 23.40 10.61
C SER A 125 -10.06 22.35 9.52
N ASN A 126 -10.97 22.21 8.55
CA ASN A 126 -10.75 21.35 7.38
C ASN A 126 -9.53 21.81 6.57
N MET A 127 -9.41 23.12 6.31
CA MET A 127 -8.25 23.68 5.60
C MET A 127 -6.94 23.41 6.36
N LEU A 128 -6.92 23.55 7.69
CA LEU A 128 -5.74 23.26 8.51
C LEU A 128 -5.33 21.78 8.50
N ILE A 129 -6.24 20.85 8.20
CA ILE A 129 -5.93 19.42 8.04
C ILE A 129 -5.33 19.15 6.65
N PHE A 130 -5.83 19.82 5.61
CA PHE A 130 -5.32 19.65 4.25
C PHE A 130 -3.98 20.34 4.01
N VAL A 131 -3.69 21.45 4.68
CA VAL A 131 -2.40 22.16 4.57
C VAL A 131 -1.21 21.23 4.87
N PRO A 132 -1.08 20.59 6.05
CA PRO A 132 0.05 19.72 6.35
C PRO A 132 0.07 18.45 5.50
N MET A 133 -1.09 17.97 5.04
CA MET A 133 -1.18 16.85 4.09
C MET A 133 -0.63 17.19 2.70
N ALA A 134 -0.77 18.45 2.27
CA ALA A 134 -0.23 18.92 0.99
C ALA A 134 1.22 19.42 1.12
N THR A 135 1.68 19.76 2.32
CA THR A 135 3.06 20.21 2.52
C THR A 135 4.04 19.05 2.31
N PRO A 136 5.18 19.31 1.65
CA PRO A 136 6.22 18.29 1.49
C PRO A 136 6.83 17.93 2.85
N GLU A 137 6.88 16.63 3.15
CA GLU A 137 7.43 16.09 4.41
C GLU A 137 8.88 16.54 4.65
N ILE A 138 9.65 16.72 3.57
CA ILE A 138 11.04 17.18 3.61
C ILE A 138 11.15 18.57 4.27
N VAL A 139 10.20 19.46 3.99
CA VAL A 139 10.19 20.81 4.57
C VAL A 139 9.83 20.77 6.06
N MET A 140 8.90 19.89 6.46
CA MET A 140 8.62 19.65 7.88
C MET A 140 9.83 19.07 8.62
N GLY A 141 10.59 18.16 7.99
CA GLY A 141 11.83 17.63 8.56
C GLY A 141 12.88 18.71 8.80
N ALA A 142 13.09 19.59 7.82
CA ALA A 142 14.04 20.70 7.93
C ALA A 142 13.63 21.74 8.99
N SER A 143 12.34 22.03 9.13
CA SER A 143 11.85 22.97 10.14
C SER A 143 11.95 22.41 11.55
N LEU A 144 11.66 21.12 11.76
CA LEU A 144 11.85 20.44 13.04
C LEU A 144 13.32 20.45 13.46
N LEU A 145 14.25 20.17 12.54
CA LEU A 145 15.69 20.27 12.83
C LEU A 145 16.08 21.70 13.21
N THR A 146 15.57 22.70 12.50
CA THR A 146 15.84 24.11 12.78
C THR A 146 15.32 24.52 14.16
N ILE A 147 14.12 24.07 14.53
CA ILE A 147 13.57 24.29 15.86
C ILE A 147 14.40 23.55 16.92
N PHE A 148 14.86 22.33 16.62
CA PHE A 148 15.72 21.58 17.54
C PHE A 148 17.04 22.30 17.82
N VAL A 149 17.71 22.76 16.76
CA VAL A 149 19.02 23.42 16.85
C VAL A 149 18.89 24.86 17.36
N GLN A 150 18.07 25.70 16.76
CA GLN A 150 17.98 27.11 17.13
C GLN A 150 17.01 27.36 18.27
N GLY A 151 15.90 26.63 18.32
CA GLY A 151 14.89 26.76 19.36
C GLY A 151 15.40 26.28 20.70
N PHE A 152 16.04 25.10 20.78
CA PHE A 152 16.52 24.55 22.06
C PHE A 152 17.91 25.05 22.49
N ALA A 153 18.78 25.49 21.55
CA ALA A 153 20.02 26.15 21.94
C ALA A 153 19.76 27.47 22.72
N ASN A 154 18.68 28.19 22.39
CA ASN A 154 18.27 29.37 23.15
C ASN A 154 17.69 29.06 24.54
N ILE A 155 17.39 27.79 24.85
CA ILE A 155 16.83 27.34 26.13
C ILE A 155 17.97 26.82 27.06
N GLY A 156 19.24 26.97 26.65
CA GLY A 156 20.41 26.56 27.44
C GLY A 156 20.65 25.06 27.50
N LEU A 157 20.03 24.29 26.60
CA LEU A 157 20.40 22.90 26.34
C LEU A 157 21.53 22.90 25.32
N ASP A 158 22.77 23.03 25.82
CA ASP A 158 23.96 22.72 25.03
C ASP A 158 23.96 21.21 24.74
N LEU A 159 23.68 20.86 23.49
CA LEU A 159 23.90 19.51 22.92
C LEU A 159 25.21 19.47 22.15
#